data_AF-A0AA91DNE1-F1
#
_entry.id   AF-A0AA91DNE1-F1
#
_cell.length_a   1.000
_cell.length_b   1.000
_cell.length_c   1.000
_cell.angle_alpha   90.00
_cell.angle_beta   90.00
_cell.angle_gamma   90.00
#
_symmetry.space_group_name_H-M   'P 1'
#
loop_
_entity.id
_entity.type
_entity.pdbx_description
1 polymer ?
#
loop_
_entity_poly.entity_id
_entity_poly.type
_entity_poly.pdbx_seq_one_letter_code
_entity_poly.pdbx_strand_id
1 'polypeptide(L)'
;MAKQIVDEAILEVNADQDADAQIANDPSTALLSEGSNVDSLALVRLLLAVERIIEEKTGKAITVVDDTAFETEQSPFATVGTLLQHVTHLLS
;
A
#
# COMPACT_ATOMS: atom_id res chain seq x y z
N MET A 1 -8.21 -3.52 11.33
CA MET A 1 -7.02 -2.69 11.54
C MET A 1 -6.24 -2.49 10.24
N ALA A 2 -5.69 -3.54 9.61
CA ALA A 2 -4.97 -3.43 8.33
C ALA A 2 -5.73 -2.66 7.24
N LYS A 3 -7.03 -2.96 7.06
CA LYS A 3 -7.90 -2.23 6.10
C LYS A 3 -7.96 -0.73 6.35
N GLN A 4 -8.09 -0.33 7.60
CA GLN A 4 -8.18 1.08 7.95
C GLN A 4 -6.86 1.81 7.66
N ILE A 5 -5.73 1.15 7.95
CA ILE A 5 -4.40 1.69 7.65
C ILE A 5 -4.24 1.91 6.15
N VAL A 6 -4.58 0.90 5.34
CA VAL A 6 -4.44 0.97 3.88
C VAL A 6 -5.40 2.01 3.30
N ASP A 7 -6.67 2.05 3.73
CA ASP A 7 -7.64 3.06 3.28
C ASP A 7 -7.16 4.49 3.62
N GLU A 8 -6.60 4.69 4.81
CA GLU A 8 -6.09 5.98 5.29
C GLU A 8 -4.86 6.41 4.48
N ALA A 9 -3.93 5.49 4.23
CA ALA A 9 -2.76 5.73 3.38
C ALA A 9 -3.16 6.07 1.93
N ILE A 10 -4.13 5.35 1.35
CA ILE A 10 -4.65 5.64 0.01
C ILE A 10 -5.27 7.04 -0.02
N LEU A 11 -6.01 7.41 1.01
CA LEU A 11 -6.65 8.72 1.08
C LEU A 11 -5.63 9.86 1.16
N GLU A 12 -4.54 9.67 1.91
CA GLU A 12 -3.41 10.62 1.92
C GLU A 12 -2.75 10.74 0.55
N VAL A 13 -2.43 9.62 -0.12
CA VAL A 13 -1.81 9.65 -1.44
C VAL A 13 -2.74 10.30 -2.47
N ASN A 14 -4.03 9.97 -2.42
CA ASN A 14 -5.04 10.53 -3.31
C ASN A 14 -5.29 12.03 -3.10
N ALA A 15 -4.94 12.59 -1.94
CA ALA A 15 -5.08 14.02 -1.68
C ALA A 15 -4.14 14.88 -2.55
N ASP A 16 -3.00 14.31 -2.94
CA ASP A 16 -1.99 14.92 -3.81
C ASP A 16 -2.04 14.39 -5.25
N GLN A 17 -3.03 13.56 -5.61
CA GLN A 17 -3.21 13.00 -6.95
C GLN A 17 -4.38 13.66 -7.68
N ASP A 18 -4.25 13.81 -9.00
CA ASP A 18 -5.37 14.18 -9.87
C ASP A 18 -6.46 13.11 -9.85
N ALA A 19 -7.70 13.49 -10.16
CA ALA A 19 -8.86 12.59 -10.14
C ALA A 19 -8.69 11.33 -11.00
N ASP A 20 -7.93 11.41 -12.09
CA ASP A 20 -7.62 10.28 -12.97
C ASP A 20 -6.53 9.35 -12.40
N ALA A 21 -5.69 9.85 -11.50
CA ALA A 21 -4.61 9.10 -10.86
C ALA A 21 -4.99 8.55 -9.47
N GLN A 22 -6.24 8.76 -9.02
CA GLN A 22 -6.68 8.30 -7.72
C GLN A 22 -6.77 6.77 -7.64
N ILE A 23 -6.22 6.23 -6.55
CA ILE A 23 -6.28 4.82 -6.21
C ILE A 23 -7.65 4.51 -5.61
N ALA A 24 -8.41 3.61 -6.23
CA ALA A 24 -9.66 3.14 -5.64
C ALA A 24 -9.40 2.20 -4.46
N ASN A 25 -10.13 2.41 -3.36
CA ASN A 25 -10.13 1.56 -2.15
C ASN A 25 -10.83 0.21 -2.38
N ASP A 26 -10.53 -0.47 -3.49
CA ASP A 26 -11.05 -1.78 -3.85
C ASP A 26 -9.91 -2.80 -3.88
N PRO A 27 -10.06 -4.00 -3.28
CA PRO A 27 -9.00 -5.01 -3.26
C PRO A 27 -8.60 -5.50 -4.67
N SER A 28 -9.45 -5.31 -5.67
CA SER A 28 -9.19 -5.64 -7.07
C SER A 28 -8.40 -4.55 -7.79
N THR A 29 -8.23 -3.36 -7.19
CA THR A 29 -7.48 -2.25 -7.78
C THR A 29 -6.02 -2.66 -7.96
N ALA A 30 -5.55 -2.63 -9.20
CA ALA A 30 -4.15 -2.85 -9.52
C ALA A 30 -3.30 -1.69 -9.00
N LEU A 31 -2.19 -2.01 -8.34
CA LEU A 31 -1.20 -1.05 -7.87
C LEU A 31 0.08 -1.17 -8.70
N LEU A 32 0.60 -2.39 -8.87
CA LEU A 32 1.84 -2.66 -9.61
C LEU A 32 1.54 -3.56 -10.83
N SER A 33 0.98 -2.99 -11.89
CA SER A 33 0.66 -3.69 -13.14
C SER A 33 0.82 -2.77 -14.35
N GLU A 34 1.15 -3.32 -15.53
CA GLU A 34 1.41 -2.57 -16.80
C GLU A 34 0.26 -1.70 -17.33
N GLY A 35 -0.87 -1.60 -16.62
CA GLY A 35 -2.00 -0.73 -16.94
C GLY A 35 -2.61 -0.02 -15.71
N SER A 36 -1.87 0.03 -14.60
CA SER A 36 -2.29 0.77 -13.40
C SER A 36 -2.09 2.27 -13.61
N ASN A 37 -3.01 3.09 -13.09
CA ASN A 37 -2.83 4.55 -13.01
C ASN A 37 -1.86 4.96 -11.89
N VAL A 38 -1.35 3.99 -11.11
CA VAL A 38 -0.43 4.22 -10.01
C VAL A 38 1.00 4.18 -10.51
N ASP A 39 1.65 5.34 -10.50
CA ASP A 39 3.08 5.45 -10.76
C ASP A 39 3.92 4.82 -9.64
N SER A 40 5.15 4.44 -9.96
CA SER A 40 6.11 3.91 -8.97
C SER A 40 6.30 4.84 -7.76
N LEU A 41 6.26 6.16 -7.97
CA LEU A 41 6.33 7.14 -6.89
C LEU A 41 5.08 7.14 -6.01
N ALA A 42 3.88 7.04 -6.59
CA ALA A 42 2.63 6.96 -5.85
C ALA A 42 2.59 5.68 -4.99
N LEU A 43 3.10 4.57 -5.53
CA LEU A 43 3.26 3.33 -4.79
C LEU A 43 4.22 3.48 -3.61
N VAL A 44 5.41 4.05 -3.82
CA VAL A 44 6.37 4.29 -2.72
C VAL A 44 5.76 5.18 -1.64
N ARG A 45 5.03 6.23 -2.01
CA ARG A 45 4.32 7.09 -1.05
C ARG A 45 3.27 6.32 -0.25
N LEU A 46 2.50 5.46 -0.92
CA LEU A 46 1.50 4.61 -0.27
C LEU A 46 2.15 3.71 0.77
N LEU A 47 3.28 3.08 0.42
CA LEU A 47 3.99 2.16 1.31
C LEU A 47 4.55 2.89 2.53
N LEU A 48 5.17 4.06 2.34
CA LEU A 48 5.65 4.91 3.44
C LEU A 48 4.51 5.39 4.35
N ALA A 49 3.36 5.77 3.78
CA ALA A 49 2.19 6.17 4.54
C ALA A 49 1.64 5.00 5.38
N VAL A 50 1.56 3.80 4.81
CA VAL A 50 1.16 2.59 5.53
C VAL A 50 2.12 2.30 6.70
N GLU A 51 3.44 2.32 6.47
CA GLU A 51 4.46 2.11 7.52
C GLU A 51 4.29 3.10 8.67
N ARG A 52 4.19 4.39 8.32
CA ARG A 52 3.99 5.47 9.28
C ARG A 52 2.71 5.28 10.09
N ILE A 53 1.57 5.04 9.43
CA ILE A 53 0.29 4.86 10.13
C ILE A 53 0.34 3.63 11.04
N ILE A 54 1.03 2.56 10.63
CA ILE A 54 1.23 1.38 11.49
C ILE A 54 2.06 1.74 12.71
N GLU A 55 3.16 2.47 12.53
CA GLU A 55 3.97 2.95 13.63
C GLU A 55 3.16 3.83 14.59
N GLU A 56 2.35 4.76 14.07
CA GLU A 56 1.49 5.62 14.89
C GLU A 56 0.41 4.83 15.64
N LYS A 57 -0.17 3.78 15.03
CA LYS A 57 -1.22 2.97 15.66
C LYS A 57 -0.70 1.86 16.58
N THR A 58 0.48 1.30 16.31
CA THR A 58 1.03 0.14 17.04
C THR A 58 2.22 0.50 17.94
N GLY A 59 2.84 1.65 17.71
CA GLY A 59 4.12 2.04 18.33
C GLY A 59 5.32 1.24 17.81
N LYS A 60 5.16 0.43 16.76
CA LYS A 60 6.24 -0.37 16.16
C LYS A 60 6.56 0.15 14.76
N ALA A 61 7.82 0.54 14.55
CA ALA A 61 8.35 0.76 13.21
C ALA A 61 8.44 -0.60 12.50
N ILE A 62 7.61 -0.80 11.48
CA ILE A 62 7.69 -1.97 10.61
C ILE A 62 8.14 -1.53 9.22
N THR A 63 8.86 -2.41 8.53
CA THR A 63 9.22 -2.21 7.13
C THR A 63 8.26 -3.02 6.27
N VAL A 64 7.42 -2.36 5.49
CA VAL A 64 6.48 -2.99 4.55
C VAL A 64 7.22 -3.42 3.28
N VAL A 65 8.23 -2.64 2.88
CA VAL A 65 9.08 -2.88 1.71
C VAL A 65 10.48 -3.30 2.14
N ASP A 66 10.67 -4.59 2.38
CA ASP A 66 12.00 -5.16 2.58
C ASP A 66 12.66 -5.49 1.22
N ASP A 67 13.99 -5.61 1.15
CA ASP A 67 14.73 -6.01 -0.07
C ASP A 67 14.13 -7.28 -0.72
N THR A 68 13.57 -8.17 0.10
CA THR A 68 12.94 -9.43 -0.34
C THR A 68 11.50 -9.29 -0.85
N ALA A 69 10.82 -8.18 -0.58
CA ALA A 69 9.40 -8.00 -0.90
C ALA A 69 9.12 -7.92 -2.42
N PHE A 70 10.12 -7.54 -3.22
CA PHE A 70 10.04 -7.57 -4.68
C PHE A 70 10.44 -8.92 -5.29
N GLU A 71 11.14 -9.77 -4.53
CA GLU A 71 11.62 -11.08 -5.00
C GLU A 71 10.64 -12.22 -4.73
N THR A 72 9.65 -12.03 -3.84
CA THR A 72 8.59 -13.01 -3.62
C THR A 72 7.75 -13.23 -4.88
N GLU A 73 7.56 -14.51 -5.26
CA GLU A 73 6.81 -14.97 -6.46
C GLU A 73 5.38 -14.41 -6.57
N GLN A 74 4.83 -13.90 -5.47
CA GLN A 74 3.59 -13.13 -5.44
C GLN A 74 3.95 -11.69 -5.08
N SER A 75 4.00 -10.78 -6.05
CA SER A 75 4.25 -9.37 -5.78
C SER A 75 3.20 -8.85 -4.78
N PRO A 76 3.56 -8.59 -3.50
CA PRO A 76 2.59 -8.20 -2.47
C PRO A 76 1.95 -6.85 -2.78
N PHE A 77 2.53 -6.10 -3.71
CA PHE A 77 2.08 -4.81 -4.20
C PHE A 77 1.31 -4.90 -5.52
N ALA A 78 0.91 -6.09 -5.98
CA ALA A 78 0.16 -6.24 -7.23
C ALA A 78 -1.20 -5.52 -7.19
N THR A 79 -1.96 -5.70 -6.11
CA THR A 79 -3.25 -5.05 -5.90
C THR A 79 -3.40 -4.53 -4.46
N VAL A 80 -4.40 -3.70 -4.23
CA VAL A 80 -4.76 -3.26 -2.87
C VAL A 80 -5.08 -4.48 -1.97
N GLY A 81 -5.67 -5.54 -2.54
CA GLY A 81 -5.96 -6.79 -1.82
C GLY A 81 -4.70 -7.52 -1.37
N THR A 82 -3.67 -7.63 -2.22
CA THR A 82 -2.40 -8.26 -1.83
C THR A 82 -1.66 -7.42 -0.79
N LEU A 83 -1.71 -6.08 -0.92
CA LEU A 83 -1.11 -5.18 0.06
C LEU A 83 -1.79 -5.34 1.43
N LEU A 84 -3.12 -5.44 1.45
CA LEU A 84 -3.90 -5.67 2.65
C LEU A 84 -3.50 -6.97 3.35
N GLN A 85 -3.33 -8.05 2.58
CA GLN A 85 -2.91 -9.34 3.13
C GLN A 85 -1.49 -9.26 3.70
N HIS A 86 -0.57 -8.60 2.99
CA HIS A 86 0.79 -8.38 3.44
C HIS A 86 0.85 -7.59 4.76
N VAL A 87 0.15 -6.46 4.83
CA VAL A 87 0.03 -5.65 6.06
C VAL A 87 -0.60 -6.45 7.19
N THR A 88 -1.61 -7.28 6.89
CA THR A 88 -2.24 -8.14 7.90
C THR A 88 -1.24 -9.17 8.45
N HIS A 89 -0.38 -9.74 7.59
CA HIS A 89 0.66 -10.67 7.99
C HIS A 89 1.70 -9.99 8.90
N LEU A 90 2.11 -8.75 8.57
CA LEU A 90 3.06 -7.96 9.36
C LEU A 90 2.52 -7.57 10.74
N LEU A 91 1.20 -7.39 10.85
CA LEU A 91 0.51 -7.02 12.10
C LEU A 91 0.10 -8.23 12.96
N SER A 92 0.26 -9.45 12.45
CA SER A 92 -0.22 -10.67 13.09
C SER A 92 0.63 -11.15 14.27
#